data_AF-V4X4T9-F1
#
_entry.id   AF-V4X4T9-F1
#
_cell.length_a   1.000
_cell.length_b   1.000
_cell.length_c   1.000
_cell.angle_alpha   90.00
_cell.angle_beta   90.00
_cell.angle_gamma   90.00
#
_symmetry.space_group_name_H-M   'P 1'
#
loop_
_entity.id
_entity.type
_entity.pdbx_description
1 polymer ?
#
loop_
_entity_poly.entity_id
_entity_poly.type
_entity_poly.pdbx_seq_one_letter_code
_entity_poly.pdbx_strand_id
1 'polypeptide(L)'
;MFPREYRGVAFAVGLFVVIQIGALALVPEFTEQGYQPVEDPQDPTNSLLYIAAIVAMTGLMLAAFRYEFDWAIRLLVVGVSAWLSWYVFAAFVPAVVAAVPAVAVGVGLLVHPEWYVIDAAGVLMGAGAAGLFGISFGLLPAIVLLTVLAAYDAISVYGTEHMLSLAEGVMDLNVPVVLVIPLSVVVLVTRRRLRRGERRSRRR
;
A
#
# COMPACT_ATOMS: atom_id res chain seq x y z
N MET A 1 24.81 -2.18 -22.99
CA MET A 1 23.96 -3.06 -22.15
C MET A 1 23.47 -2.21 -20.99
N PHE A 2 22.18 -1.86 -20.92
CA PHE A 2 21.68 -1.06 -19.79
C PHE A 2 21.88 -1.84 -18.48
N PRO A 3 22.48 -1.23 -17.45
CA PRO A 3 22.59 -1.84 -16.13
C PRO A 3 21.20 -2.25 -15.60
N ARG A 4 21.15 -3.37 -14.87
CA ARG A 4 19.89 -3.97 -14.38
C ARG A 4 19.11 -3.03 -13.46
N GLU A 5 19.85 -2.12 -12.83
CA GLU A 5 19.40 -1.05 -11.96
C GLU A 5 18.46 -0.08 -12.69
N TYR A 6 18.77 0.29 -13.95
CA TYR A 6 17.91 1.18 -14.74
C TYR A 6 16.54 0.57 -15.03
N ARG A 7 16.48 -0.76 -15.21
CA ARG A 7 15.21 -1.46 -15.44
C ARG A 7 14.34 -1.47 -14.19
N GLY A 8 14.94 -1.64 -13.02
CA GLY A 8 14.25 -1.55 -11.74
C GLY A 8 13.70 -0.14 -11.51
N VAL A 9 14.52 0.90 -11.73
CA VAL A 9 14.09 2.30 -11.61
C VAL A 9 12.97 2.62 -12.60
N ALA A 10 13.11 2.24 -13.87
CA ALA A 10 12.08 2.47 -14.88
C ALA A 10 10.76 1.77 -14.53
N PHE A 11 10.81 0.57 -13.95
CA PHE A 11 9.63 -0.15 -13.47
C PHE A 11 8.96 0.59 -12.31
N ALA A 12 9.73 1.04 -11.32
CA ALA A 12 9.21 1.80 -10.18
C ALA A 12 8.55 3.12 -10.62
N VAL A 13 9.20 3.86 -11.51
CA VAL A 13 8.63 5.07 -12.12
C VAL A 13 7.36 4.75 -12.91
N GLY A 14 7.35 3.64 -13.65
CA GLY A 14 6.17 3.16 -14.36
C GLY A 14 4.99 2.88 -13.42
N LEU A 15 5.21 2.16 -12.33
CA LEU A 15 4.19 1.94 -11.30
C LEU A 15 3.68 3.24 -10.71
N PHE A 16 4.58 4.18 -10.37
CA PHE A 16 4.21 5.49 -9.86
C PHE A 16 3.30 6.25 -10.83
N VAL A 17 3.65 6.30 -12.12
CA VAL A 17 2.84 6.99 -13.15
C VAL A 17 1.48 6.32 -13.32
N VAL A 18 1.42 4.98 -13.33
CA VAL A 18 0.14 4.26 -13.44
C VAL A 18 -0.76 4.56 -12.24
N ILE A 19 -0.21 4.62 -11.03
CA ILE A 19 -0.96 4.98 -9.82
C ILE A 19 -1.52 6.40 -9.94
N GLN A 20 -0.71 7.37 -10.38
CA GLN A 20 -1.14 8.76 -10.51
C GLN A 20 -2.23 8.92 -11.58
N ILE A 21 -2.07 8.28 -12.74
CA ILE A 21 -3.09 8.29 -13.80
C ILE A 21 -4.37 7.61 -13.32
N GLY A 22 -4.24 6.45 -12.65
CA GLY A 22 -5.38 5.73 -12.08
C GLY A 22 -6.12 6.55 -11.03
N ALA A 23 -5.40 7.26 -10.17
CA ALA A 23 -5.99 8.14 -9.17
C ALA A 23 -6.80 9.27 -9.81
N LEU A 24 -6.21 9.97 -10.80
CA LEU A 24 -6.90 11.04 -11.53
C LEU A 24 -8.13 10.51 -12.29
N ALA A 25 -8.05 9.30 -12.83
CA ALA A 25 -9.14 8.65 -13.53
C ALA A 25 -10.27 8.16 -12.59
N LEU A 26 -10.07 8.14 -11.28
CA LEU A 26 -11.08 7.74 -10.28
C LEU A 26 -11.77 8.95 -9.62
N VAL A 27 -11.18 10.14 -9.72
CA VAL A 27 -11.68 11.35 -9.05
C VAL A 27 -13.12 11.69 -9.46
N PRO A 28 -13.50 11.71 -10.76
CA PRO A 28 -14.87 12.01 -11.16
C PRO A 28 -15.87 11.04 -10.54
N GLU A 29 -15.60 9.74 -10.64
CA GLU A 29 -16.48 8.68 -10.18
C GLU A 29 -16.61 8.68 -8.66
N PHE A 30 -15.53 8.91 -7.92
CA PHE A 30 -15.60 9.03 -6.46
C PHE A 30 -16.38 10.27 -6.01
N THR A 31 -16.28 11.36 -6.76
CA THR A 31 -17.06 12.59 -6.48
C THR A 31 -18.55 12.34 -6.73
N GLU A 32 -18.90 11.67 -7.83
CA GLU A 32 -20.29 11.31 -8.16
C GLU A 32 -20.93 10.35 -7.16
N GLN A 33 -20.15 9.39 -6.65
CA GLN A 33 -20.61 8.46 -5.60
C GLN A 33 -20.70 9.11 -4.21
N GLY A 34 -20.27 10.36 -4.06
CA GLY A 34 -20.27 11.06 -2.78
C GLY A 34 -19.30 10.45 -1.77
N TYR A 35 -18.18 9.89 -2.23
CA TYR A 35 -17.15 9.30 -1.35
C TYR A 35 -16.29 10.34 -0.63
N GLN A 36 -16.55 11.63 -0.82
CA GLN A 36 -15.87 12.70 -0.11
C GLN A 36 -16.17 12.60 1.40
N PRO A 37 -15.18 12.29 2.25
CA PRO A 37 -15.42 12.05 3.67
C PRO A 37 -15.48 13.33 4.51
N VAL A 38 -15.01 14.46 3.96
CA VAL A 38 -14.99 15.76 4.64
C VAL A 38 -16.00 16.71 4.02
N GLU A 39 -16.56 17.60 4.83
CA GLU A 39 -17.55 18.59 4.39
C GLU A 39 -16.90 19.71 3.57
N ASP A 40 -15.81 20.31 4.09
CA ASP A 40 -15.03 21.33 3.39
C ASP A 40 -13.57 20.86 3.17
N PRO A 41 -13.21 20.43 1.95
CA PRO A 41 -11.83 20.05 1.63
C PRO A 41 -10.80 21.17 1.82
N GLN A 42 -11.19 22.45 1.84
CA GLN A 42 -10.26 23.58 2.00
C GLN A 42 -9.90 23.87 3.47
N ASP A 43 -10.59 23.27 4.44
CA ASP A 43 -10.28 23.47 5.86
C ASP A 43 -8.92 22.84 6.25
N PRO A 44 -7.92 23.65 6.69
CA PRO A 44 -6.62 23.13 7.14
C PRO A 44 -6.71 22.20 8.36
N THR A 45 -7.80 22.23 9.12
CA THR A 45 -8.04 21.35 10.26
C THR A 45 -8.11 19.88 9.83
N ASN A 46 -8.56 19.61 8.59
CA ASN A 46 -8.58 18.26 8.02
C ASN A 46 -7.18 17.63 8.05
N SER A 47 -6.12 18.41 7.78
CA SER A 47 -4.75 17.90 7.80
C SER A 47 -4.37 17.40 9.19
N LEU A 48 -4.77 18.10 10.25
CA LEU A 48 -4.51 17.70 11.64
C LEU A 48 -5.25 16.41 12.01
N LEU A 49 -6.53 16.31 11.61
CA LEU A 49 -7.33 15.10 11.85
C LEU A 49 -6.70 13.87 11.18
N TYR A 50 -6.27 14.00 9.94
CA TYR A 50 -5.63 12.90 9.23
C TYR A 50 -4.23 12.59 9.76
N ILE A 51 -3.44 13.57 10.18
CA ILE A 51 -2.17 13.33 10.86
C ILE A 51 -2.42 12.52 12.15
N ALA A 52 -3.39 12.92 12.96
CA ALA A 52 -3.75 12.20 14.17
C ALA A 52 -4.22 10.77 13.87
N ALA A 53 -5.04 10.59 12.83
CA ALA A 53 -5.48 9.26 12.38
C ALA A 53 -4.32 8.39 11.89
N ILE A 54 -3.38 8.94 11.12
CA ILE A 54 -2.17 8.24 10.65
C ILE A 54 -1.31 7.80 11.85
N VAL A 55 -1.07 8.70 12.81
CA VAL A 55 -0.30 8.38 14.03
C VAL A 55 -1.00 7.30 14.85
N ALA A 56 -2.33 7.41 15.03
CA ALA A 56 -3.11 6.41 15.76
C ALA A 56 -3.07 5.04 15.07
N MET A 57 -3.25 4.99 13.74
CA MET A 57 -3.21 3.76 12.96
C MET A 57 -1.80 3.14 12.95
N THR A 58 -0.76 3.97 12.87
CA THR A 58 0.63 3.52 12.97
C THR A 58 0.91 2.94 14.34
N GLY A 59 0.48 3.60 15.41
CA GLY A 59 0.57 3.09 16.78
C GLY A 59 -0.16 1.76 16.97
N LEU A 60 -1.35 1.61 16.39
CA LEU A 60 -2.10 0.35 16.38
C LEU A 60 -1.33 -0.75 15.66
N MET A 61 -0.74 -0.46 14.50
CA MET A 61 0.05 -1.40 13.74
C MET A 61 1.32 -1.84 14.51
N LEU A 62 2.03 -0.89 15.13
CA LEU A 62 3.20 -1.17 15.96
C LEU A 62 2.83 -2.00 17.19
N ALA A 63 1.69 -1.72 17.83
CA ALA A 63 1.16 -2.54 18.91
C ALA A 63 0.87 -3.96 18.44
N ALA A 64 0.22 -4.13 17.28
CA ALA A 64 -0.06 -5.45 16.71
C ALA A 64 1.23 -6.26 16.45
N PHE A 65 2.30 -5.60 15.96
CA PHE A 65 3.62 -6.23 15.82
C PHE A 65 4.24 -6.57 17.18
N ARG A 66 4.14 -5.68 18.17
CA ARG A 66 4.69 -5.88 19.52
C ARG A 66 4.15 -7.14 20.22
N TYR A 67 2.91 -7.52 19.91
CA TYR A 67 2.23 -8.70 20.45
C TYR A 67 2.33 -9.94 19.54
N GLU A 68 3.14 -9.90 18.47
CA GLU A 68 3.40 -11.04 17.57
C GLU A 68 2.12 -11.60 16.91
N PHE A 69 1.12 -10.75 16.65
CA PHE A 69 -0.13 -11.16 16.01
C PHE A 69 -0.01 -11.22 14.47
N ASP A 70 0.95 -11.99 13.96
CA ASP A 70 1.27 -12.08 12.53
C ASP A 70 0.03 -12.37 11.66
N TRP A 71 -0.84 -13.26 12.12
CA TRP A 71 -2.06 -13.63 11.41
C TRP A 71 -3.09 -12.49 11.38
N ALA A 72 -3.19 -11.72 12.47
CA ALA A 72 -4.13 -10.62 12.58
C ALA A 72 -3.70 -9.45 11.71
N ILE A 73 -2.40 -9.16 11.68
CA ILE A 73 -1.80 -8.14 10.80
C ILE A 73 -2.02 -8.54 9.34
N ARG A 74 -1.77 -9.80 8.99
CA ARG A 74 -2.03 -10.31 7.64
C ARG A 74 -3.50 -10.18 7.24
N LEU A 75 -4.42 -10.52 8.13
CA LEU A 75 -5.85 -10.40 7.87
C LEU A 75 -6.28 -8.93 7.75
N LEU A 76 -5.72 -8.05 8.58
CA LEU A 76 -5.97 -6.62 8.54
C LEU A 76 -5.51 -6.02 7.21
N VAL A 77 -4.28 -6.31 6.77
CA VAL A 77 -3.75 -5.84 5.49
C VAL A 77 -4.63 -6.32 4.34
N VAL A 78 -4.93 -7.62 4.29
CA VAL A 78 -5.80 -8.18 3.24
C VAL A 78 -7.21 -7.59 3.29
N GLY A 79 -7.76 -7.40 4.49
CA GLY A 79 -9.09 -6.85 4.70
C GLY A 79 -9.17 -5.41 4.20
N VAL A 80 -8.20 -4.57 4.56
CA VAL A 80 -8.07 -3.20 4.06
C VAL A 80 -7.87 -3.20 2.55
N SER A 81 -7.08 -4.14 2.00
CA SER A 81 -6.89 -4.26 0.55
C SER A 81 -8.18 -4.59 -0.20
N ALA A 82 -8.94 -5.58 0.29
CA ALA A 82 -10.22 -5.94 -0.29
C ALA A 82 -11.24 -4.79 -0.16
N TRP A 83 -11.25 -4.12 0.99
CA TRP A 83 -12.12 -2.98 1.27
C TRP A 83 -11.84 -1.79 0.33
N LEU A 84 -10.58 -1.38 0.19
CA LEU A 84 -10.21 -0.32 -0.75
C LEU A 84 -10.49 -0.72 -2.20
N SER A 85 -10.23 -1.98 -2.57
CA SER A 85 -10.57 -2.49 -3.90
C SER A 85 -12.08 -2.42 -4.15
N TRP A 86 -12.90 -2.68 -3.14
CA TRP A 86 -14.34 -2.54 -3.24
C TRP A 86 -14.75 -1.09 -3.53
N TYR A 87 -14.18 -0.09 -2.85
CA TYR A 87 -14.42 1.33 -3.17
C TYR A 87 -14.12 1.65 -4.63
N VAL A 88 -12.98 1.17 -5.13
CA VAL A 88 -12.57 1.37 -6.53
C VAL A 88 -13.57 0.73 -7.49
N PHE A 89 -13.94 -0.54 -7.29
CA PHE A 89 -14.88 -1.20 -8.20
C PHE A 89 -16.32 -0.66 -8.08
N ALA A 90 -16.75 -0.32 -6.87
CA ALA A 90 -18.08 0.22 -6.59
C ALA A 90 -18.29 1.62 -7.19
N ALA A 91 -17.21 2.31 -7.57
CA ALA A 91 -17.28 3.55 -8.33
C ALA A 91 -17.89 3.36 -9.73
N PHE A 92 -17.70 2.18 -10.33
CA PHE A 92 -18.11 1.90 -11.72
C PHE A 92 -19.32 0.97 -11.85
N VAL A 93 -19.55 0.11 -10.85
CA VAL A 93 -20.63 -0.90 -10.90
C VAL A 93 -21.35 -0.96 -9.55
N PRO A 94 -22.59 -1.50 -9.49
CA PRO A 94 -23.31 -1.62 -8.23
C PRO A 94 -22.49 -2.33 -7.14
N ALA A 95 -22.60 -1.84 -5.91
CA ALA A 95 -21.86 -2.32 -4.73
C ALA A 95 -21.78 -3.85 -4.58
N VAL A 96 -22.89 -4.56 -4.85
CA VAL A 96 -22.97 -6.02 -4.75
C VAL A 96 -22.13 -6.71 -5.83
N VAL A 97 -22.09 -6.15 -7.04
CA VAL A 97 -21.27 -6.65 -8.14
C VAL A 97 -19.79 -6.36 -7.89
N ALA A 98 -19.47 -5.17 -7.36
CA ALA A 98 -18.11 -4.77 -6.99
C ALA A 98 -17.49 -5.65 -5.90
N ALA A 99 -18.30 -6.28 -5.05
CA ALA A 99 -17.83 -7.21 -4.03
C ALA A 99 -17.09 -8.42 -4.61
N VAL A 100 -17.48 -8.90 -5.79
CA VAL A 100 -16.86 -10.07 -6.43
C VAL A 100 -15.38 -9.84 -6.76
N PRO A 101 -14.99 -8.82 -7.55
CA PRO A 101 -13.58 -8.56 -7.82
C PRO A 101 -12.82 -8.08 -6.58
N ALA A 102 -13.45 -7.38 -5.64
CA ALA A 102 -12.82 -6.98 -4.38
C ALA A 102 -12.43 -8.18 -3.50
N VAL A 103 -13.33 -9.15 -3.34
CA VAL A 103 -13.05 -10.42 -2.65
C VAL A 103 -11.98 -11.21 -3.41
N ALA A 104 -12.00 -11.19 -4.75
CA ALA A 104 -10.96 -11.84 -5.55
C ALA A 104 -9.56 -11.26 -5.28
N VAL A 105 -9.44 -9.93 -5.10
CA VAL A 105 -8.17 -9.29 -4.69
C VAL A 105 -7.74 -9.81 -3.32
N GLY A 106 -8.63 -9.79 -2.32
CA GLY A 106 -8.33 -10.28 -0.98
C GLY A 106 -7.92 -11.76 -0.94
N VAL A 107 -8.68 -12.62 -1.62
CA VAL A 107 -8.37 -14.06 -1.77
C VAL A 107 -7.05 -14.25 -2.50
N GLY A 108 -6.78 -13.47 -3.55
CA GLY A 108 -5.51 -13.48 -4.28
C GLY A 108 -4.32 -13.21 -3.35
N LEU A 109 -4.42 -12.18 -2.51
CA LEU A 109 -3.38 -11.84 -1.52
C LEU A 109 -3.23 -12.91 -0.42
N LEU A 110 -4.29 -13.63 -0.06
CA LEU A 110 -4.22 -14.71 0.94
C LEU A 110 -3.63 -16.01 0.39
N VAL A 111 -4.06 -16.42 -0.80
CA VAL A 111 -3.76 -17.75 -1.34
C VAL A 111 -2.52 -17.71 -2.23
N HIS A 112 -2.34 -16.64 -3.00
CA HIS A 112 -1.28 -16.49 -3.99
C HIS A 112 -0.61 -15.10 -3.92
N PRO A 113 0.08 -14.75 -2.82
CA PRO A 113 0.84 -13.49 -2.70
C PRO A 113 2.14 -13.55 -3.53
N GLU A 114 1.99 -13.70 -4.85
CA GLU A 114 3.09 -13.54 -5.79
C GLU A 114 3.35 -12.06 -6.03
N TRP A 115 4.59 -11.70 -6.36
CA TRP A 115 5.01 -10.31 -6.51
C TRP A 115 4.08 -9.49 -7.43
N TYR A 116 3.62 -10.05 -8.55
CA TYR A 116 2.72 -9.34 -9.48
C TYR A 116 1.30 -9.18 -8.93
N VAL A 117 0.85 -10.08 -8.05
CA VAL A 117 -0.46 -9.96 -7.37
C VAL A 117 -0.39 -8.84 -6.34
N ILE A 118 0.71 -8.79 -5.59
CA ILE A 118 0.98 -7.74 -4.61
C ILE A 118 1.09 -6.39 -5.33
N ASP A 119 1.84 -6.31 -6.43
CA ASP A 119 2.02 -5.06 -7.17
C ASP A 119 0.72 -4.61 -7.84
N ALA A 120 -0.05 -5.51 -8.43
CA ALA A 120 -1.34 -5.16 -9.04
C ALA A 120 -2.35 -4.67 -7.98
N ALA A 121 -2.45 -5.36 -6.84
CA ALA A 121 -3.27 -4.90 -5.72
C ALA A 121 -2.76 -3.56 -5.18
N GLY A 122 -1.44 -3.40 -5.06
CA GLY A 122 -0.80 -2.16 -4.62
C GLY A 122 -1.06 -0.99 -5.55
N VAL A 123 -1.04 -1.20 -6.86
CA VAL A 123 -1.42 -0.18 -7.85
C VAL A 123 -2.89 0.19 -7.73
N LEU A 124 -3.78 -0.81 -7.63
CA LEU A 124 -5.22 -0.59 -7.48
C LEU A 124 -5.54 0.20 -6.20
N MET A 125 -4.99 -0.24 -5.06
CA MET A 125 -5.14 0.41 -3.77
C MET A 125 -4.49 1.80 -3.76
N GLY A 126 -3.31 1.94 -4.36
CA GLY A 126 -2.60 3.21 -4.44
C GLY A 126 -3.39 4.24 -5.24
N ALA A 127 -3.94 3.84 -6.38
CA ALA A 127 -4.82 4.69 -7.19
C ALA A 127 -6.10 5.06 -6.42
N GLY A 128 -6.75 4.08 -5.78
CA GLY A 128 -7.95 4.30 -4.98
C GLY A 128 -7.73 5.22 -3.79
N ALA A 129 -6.68 4.96 -3.00
CA ALA A 129 -6.33 5.79 -1.86
C ALA A 129 -5.94 7.21 -2.31
N ALA A 130 -5.06 7.35 -3.32
CA ALA A 130 -4.67 8.66 -3.84
C ALA A 130 -5.87 9.45 -4.41
N GLY A 131 -6.81 8.77 -5.09
CA GLY A 131 -8.06 9.38 -5.55
C GLY A 131 -8.93 9.85 -4.39
N LEU A 132 -9.13 9.03 -3.36
CA LEU A 132 -9.89 9.39 -2.16
C LEU A 132 -9.25 10.55 -1.40
N PHE A 133 -7.93 10.53 -1.22
CA PHE A 133 -7.19 11.66 -0.63
C PHE A 133 -7.29 12.90 -1.51
N GLY A 134 -7.25 12.76 -2.83
CA GLY A 134 -7.36 13.85 -3.78
C GLY A 134 -8.69 14.59 -3.72
N ILE A 135 -9.80 13.90 -3.48
CA ILE A 135 -11.11 14.54 -3.26
C ILE A 135 -11.30 15.02 -1.80
N SER A 136 -10.54 14.48 -0.85
CA SER A 136 -10.65 14.84 0.57
C SER A 136 -9.90 16.13 0.92
N PHE A 137 -8.92 16.54 0.11
CA PHE A 137 -8.07 17.68 0.43
C PHE A 137 -8.01 18.71 -0.71
N GLY A 138 -8.30 19.95 -0.34
CA GLY A 138 -7.91 21.11 -1.10
C GLY A 138 -6.41 21.31 -1.14
N LEU A 139 -5.94 22.23 -1.98
CA LEU A 139 -4.52 22.46 -2.20
C LEU A 139 -3.77 22.82 -0.91
N LEU A 140 -4.33 23.74 -0.10
CA LEU A 140 -3.68 24.20 1.12
C LEU A 140 -3.59 23.08 2.18
N PRO A 141 -4.69 22.38 2.54
CA PRO A 141 -4.61 21.26 3.47
C PRO A 141 -3.69 20.12 2.98
N ALA A 142 -3.68 19.82 1.69
CA ALA A 142 -2.79 18.81 1.11
C ALA A 142 -1.31 19.20 1.27
N ILE A 143 -0.94 20.46 0.97
CA ILE A 143 0.44 20.95 1.14
C ILE A 143 0.86 20.87 2.60
N VAL A 144 -0.01 21.27 3.54
CA VAL A 144 0.28 21.20 4.98
C VAL A 144 0.52 19.75 5.39
N LEU A 145 -0.38 18.84 5.03
CA LEU A 145 -0.27 17.41 5.34
C LEU A 145 1.05 16.82 4.79
N LEU A 146 1.31 17.02 3.49
CA LEU A 146 2.50 16.48 2.83
C LEU A 146 3.79 17.08 3.39
N THR A 147 3.80 18.37 3.74
CA THR A 147 4.96 19.01 4.35
C THR A 147 5.27 18.43 5.73
N VAL A 148 4.25 18.23 6.56
CA VAL A 148 4.43 17.62 7.89
C VAL A 148 4.93 16.18 7.76
N LEU A 149 4.35 15.39 6.86
CA LEU A 149 4.79 14.01 6.60
C LEU A 149 6.23 13.95 6.08
N ALA A 150 6.62 14.85 5.17
CA ALA A 150 7.98 14.94 4.66
C ALA A 150 8.98 15.35 5.75
N ALA A 151 8.61 16.29 6.63
CA ALA A 151 9.43 16.68 7.77
C ALA A 151 9.60 15.52 8.77
N TYR A 152 8.52 14.79 9.06
CA TYR A 152 8.58 13.60 9.91
C TYR A 152 9.52 12.54 9.33
N ASP A 153 9.41 12.23 8.03
CA ASP A 153 10.27 11.25 7.34
C ASP A 153 11.75 11.66 7.44
N ALA A 154 12.06 12.92 7.17
CA ALA A 154 13.43 13.45 7.29
C ALA A 154 13.98 13.36 8.73
N ILE A 155 13.16 13.68 9.74
CA ILE A 155 13.56 13.58 11.16
C ILE A 155 13.75 12.12 11.58
N SER A 156 12.86 11.23 11.14
CA SER A 156 12.94 9.80 11.43
C SER A 156 14.22 9.18 10.87
N VAL A 157 14.57 9.53 9.62
CA VAL A 157 15.73 9.01 8.91
C VAL A 157 17.03 9.62 9.42
N TYR A 158 17.17 10.95 9.42
CA TYR A 158 18.44 11.64 9.70
C TYR A 158 18.61 12.06 11.17
N GLY A 159 17.50 12.21 11.90
CA GLY A 159 17.54 12.67 13.28
C GLY A 159 17.64 11.52 14.27
N THR A 160 16.68 10.59 14.22
CA THR A 160 16.56 9.52 15.25
C THR A 160 17.09 8.16 14.80
N GLU A 161 17.30 7.97 13.49
CA GLU A 161 17.69 6.69 12.88
C GLU A 161 16.78 5.50 13.33
N HIS A 162 15.55 5.79 13.78
CA HIS A 162 14.66 4.78 14.37
C HIS A 162 14.27 3.70 13.34
N MET A 163 14.14 4.08 12.07
CA MET A 163 13.90 3.14 10.96
C MET A 163 15.12 2.26 10.64
N LEU A 164 16.34 2.72 10.95
CA LEU A 164 17.57 1.95 10.73
C LEU A 164 17.78 0.92 11.84
N SER A 165 17.45 1.27 13.09
CA SER A 165 17.56 0.37 14.25
C SER A 165 16.49 -0.74 14.30
N LEU A 166 15.28 -0.49 13.75
CA LEU A 166 14.25 -1.53 13.58
C LEU A 166 14.62 -2.58 12.52
N ALA A 167 15.49 -2.23 11.56
CA ALA A 167 15.89 -3.13 10.47
C ALA A 167 16.79 -4.30 10.95
N GLU A 168 17.54 -4.12 12.05
CA GLU A 168 18.35 -5.20 12.65
C GLU A 168 17.52 -6.21 13.46
N GLY A 169 16.31 -5.84 13.90
CA GLY A 169 15.46 -6.70 14.76
C GLY A 169 14.30 -7.43 14.07
N VAL A 170 13.91 -7.05 12.84
CA VAL A 170 12.60 -7.42 12.26
C VAL A 170 12.71 -8.14 10.90
N MET A 171 13.81 -8.84 10.62
CA MET A 171 13.97 -9.57 9.34
C MET A 171 13.09 -10.82 9.16
N ASP A 172 12.21 -11.19 10.11
CA ASP A 172 11.40 -12.42 10.04
C ASP A 172 9.90 -12.23 9.68
N LEU A 173 9.41 -10.99 9.63
CA LEU A 173 7.99 -10.73 9.34
C LEU A 173 7.72 -10.70 7.83
N ASN A 174 7.25 -11.84 7.31
CA ASN A 174 6.84 -12.04 5.91
C ASN A 174 5.49 -11.34 5.59
N VAL A 175 5.39 -10.03 5.83
CA VAL A 175 4.17 -9.26 5.57
C VAL A 175 4.33 -8.50 4.25
N PRO A 176 3.44 -8.70 3.25
CA PRO A 176 3.52 -8.02 1.95
C PRO A 176 2.99 -6.59 2.07
N VAL A 177 3.77 -5.70 2.70
CA VAL A 177 3.38 -4.29 2.93
C VAL A 177 3.98 -3.35 1.88
N VAL A 178 4.96 -3.80 1.10
CA VAL A 178 5.72 -2.97 0.16
C VAL A 178 5.65 -3.54 -1.26
N LEU A 179 5.57 -2.66 -2.26
CA LEU A 179 5.69 -3.01 -3.68
C LEU A 179 7.04 -3.68 -3.96
N VAL A 180 7.04 -4.70 -4.80
CA VAL A 180 8.24 -5.52 -5.06
C VAL A 180 8.84 -5.13 -6.41
N ILE A 181 10.01 -4.48 -6.40
CA ILE A 181 10.70 -4.08 -7.64
C ILE A 181 11.69 -5.18 -8.07
N PRO A 182 11.42 -5.96 -9.14
CA PRO A 182 12.35 -6.98 -9.59
C PRO A 182 13.54 -6.37 -10.36
N LEU A 183 14.77 -6.64 -9.90
CA LEU A 183 16.00 -6.23 -10.59
C LEU A 183 16.31 -7.09 -11.84
N SER A 184 15.67 -8.25 -11.99
CA SER A 184 15.73 -9.05 -13.22
C SER A 184 14.60 -10.08 -13.32
N VAL A 185 14.19 -10.41 -14.56
CA VAL A 185 13.18 -11.44 -14.86
C VAL A 185 13.64 -12.86 -14.46
N VAL A 186 14.96 -13.08 -14.32
CA VAL A 186 15.54 -14.38 -13.95
C VAL A 186 15.46 -14.65 -12.44
N VAL A 187 15.62 -13.61 -11.60
CA VAL A 187 15.44 -13.75 -10.13
C VAL A 187 13.99 -14.14 -9.78
N LEU A 188 13.04 -13.78 -10.64
CA LEU A 188 11.61 -14.11 -10.58
C LEU A 188 11.32 -15.62 -10.50
N VAL A 189 12.13 -16.46 -11.15
CA VAL A 189 11.95 -17.93 -11.22
C VAL A 189 12.74 -18.67 -10.15
N THR A 190 13.90 -18.14 -9.76
CA THR A 190 14.87 -18.84 -8.89
C THR A 190 14.44 -18.89 -7.41
N ARG A 191 13.79 -17.84 -6.86
CA ARG A 191 13.27 -17.90 -5.46
C ARG A 191 12.22 -18.99 -5.25
N ARG A 192 11.45 -19.36 -6.28
CA ARG A 192 10.48 -20.49 -6.23
C ARG A 192 11.16 -21.86 -6.10
N ARG A 193 12.38 -22.05 -6.62
CA ARG A 193 13.12 -23.32 -6.53
C ARG A 193 13.82 -23.53 -5.19
N LEU A 194 14.39 -22.48 -4.60
CA LEU A 194 15.09 -22.57 -3.31
C LEU A 194 14.11 -22.91 -2.17
N ARG A 195 12.94 -22.25 -2.14
CA ARG A 195 11.91 -22.51 -1.12
C ARG A 195 11.26 -23.90 -1.21
N ARG A 196 11.25 -24.52 -2.41
CA ARG A 196 10.84 -25.92 -2.63
C ARG A 196 11.95 -26.92 -2.28
N GLY A 197 13.21 -26.53 -2.40
CA GLY A 197 14.38 -27.34 -2.02
C GLY A 197 14.50 -27.52 -0.51
N GLU A 198 14.35 -26.45 0.27
CA GLU A 198 14.45 -26.49 1.75
C GLU A 198 13.31 -27.28 2.41
N ARG A 199 12.08 -27.23 1.86
CA ARG A 199 10.98 -28.07 2.34
C ARG A 199 11.18 -29.57 2.08
N ARG A 200 12.06 -29.94 1.14
CA ARG A 200 12.39 -31.34 0.83
C ARG A 200 13.54 -31.87 1.68
N SER A 201 14.46 -31.03 2.16
CA SER A 201 15.53 -31.45 3.06
C SER A 201 15.08 -31.59 4.52
N ARG A 202 14.12 -30.77 4.99
CA ARG A 202 13.51 -30.91 6.33
C ARG A 202 12.55 -32.11 6.49
N ARG A 203 12.31 -32.89 5.43
CA ARG A 203 11.45 -34.09 5.43
C ARG A 203 12.24 -35.38 5.21
N ARG A 204 13.56 -35.34 5.30
CA ARG A 204 14.44 -36.50 5.29
C ARG A 204 15.28 -36.52 6.55
#